data_AF-A0A7X8E6X2-F1
#
_entry.id   AF-A0A7X8E6X2-F1
#
_cell.length_a   1.000
_cell.length_b   1.000
_cell.length_c   1.000
_cell.angle_alpha   90.00
_cell.angle_beta   90.00
_cell.angle_gamma   90.00
#
_symmetry.space_group_name_H-M   'P 1'
#
loop_
_entity.id
_entity.type
_entity.pdbx_description
1 polymer ?
#
loop_
_entity_poly.entity_id
_entity_poly.type
_entity_poly.pdbx_seq_one_letter_code
_entity_poly.pdbx_strand_id
1 'polypeptide(L)'
;MMQSFQNGFPQALKNGLLNTIPYAIAIIIGTILVPMLLPILPFRAFSMKGLVLGVIWSVVVIKYSNVFYYDNNIVLNISNSLLLTSIISFLALNFTGSTTFTSLSGVKKETLIAVPVIATSALVGVVLMIIGNFL
;
A
#
# COMPACT_ATOMS: atom_id res chain seq x y z
N MET A 1 -36.68 15.20 4.19
CA MET A 1 -35.62 16.12 3.71
C MET A 1 -34.66 16.55 4.83
N MET A 2 -35.09 16.70 6.09
CA MET A 2 -34.20 16.99 7.24
C MET A 2 -33.38 15.77 7.73
N GLN A 3 -33.90 14.54 7.56
CA GLN A 3 -33.23 13.30 8.01
C GLN A 3 -32.02 12.88 7.15
N SER A 4 -31.93 13.28 5.89
CA SER A 4 -30.78 12.98 5.02
C SER A 4 -29.52 13.79 5.38
N PHE A 5 -29.69 14.97 6.00
CA PHE A 5 -28.57 15.82 6.41
C PHE A 5 -27.96 15.39 7.75
N GLN A 6 -28.77 14.95 8.72
CA GLN A 6 -28.27 14.48 10.02
C GLN A 6 -27.53 13.13 9.92
N ASN A 7 -27.88 12.29 8.94
CA ASN A 7 -27.24 10.99 8.72
C ASN A 7 -26.03 11.04 7.78
N GLY A 8 -25.80 12.18 7.09
CA GLY A 8 -24.70 12.30 6.11
C GLY A 8 -23.31 12.28 6.74
N PHE A 9 -23.11 13.01 7.85
CA PHE A 9 -21.81 13.07 8.54
C PHE A 9 -21.40 11.72 9.18
N PRO A 10 -22.27 11.03 9.95
CA PRO A 10 -21.93 9.71 10.50
C PRO A 10 -21.62 8.67 9.41
N GLN A 11 -22.35 8.72 8.29
CA GLN A 11 -22.14 7.81 7.17
C GLN A 11 -20.82 8.10 6.44
N ALA A 12 -20.50 9.37 6.20
CA ALA A 12 -19.23 9.78 5.59
C ALA A 12 -18.03 9.39 6.48
N LEU A 13 -18.14 9.57 7.80
CA LEU A 13 -17.12 9.15 8.76
C LEU A 13 -16.92 7.64 8.72
N LYS A 14 -18.02 6.87 8.72
CA LYS A 14 -17.97 5.40 8.63
C LYS A 14 -17.29 4.93 7.35
N ASN A 15 -17.66 5.49 6.20
CA ASN A 15 -17.07 5.13 4.92
C ASN A 15 -15.58 5.49 4.87
N GLY A 16 -15.20 6.68 5.35
CA GLY A 16 -13.80 7.11 5.41
C GLY A 16 -12.94 6.21 6.32
N LEU A 17 -13.47 5.83 7.48
CA LEU A 17 -12.79 4.89 8.38
C LEU A 17 -12.58 3.53 7.71
N LEU A 18 -13.62 2.97 7.07
CA LEU A 18 -13.55 1.67 6.42
C LEU A 18 -12.59 1.68 5.21
N ASN A 19 -12.55 2.77 4.45
CA ASN A 19 -11.62 2.95 3.33
C ASN A 19 -10.15 3.10 3.80
N THR A 20 -9.93 3.53 5.04
CA THR A 20 -8.59 3.65 5.64
C THR A 20 -8.05 2.31 6.17
N ILE A 21 -8.90 1.34 6.51
CA ILE A 21 -8.49 0.04 7.07
C ILE A 21 -7.45 -0.70 6.19
N PRO A 22 -7.59 -0.78 4.85
CA PRO A 22 -6.58 -1.37 3.97
C PRO A 22 -5.18 -0.80 4.14
N TYR A 23 -5.06 0.50 4.42
CA TYR A 23 -3.78 1.18 4.65
C TYR A 23 -3.18 0.79 6.01
N ALA A 24 -4.00 0.69 7.06
CA ALA A 24 -3.55 0.20 8.36
C ALA A 24 -3.05 -1.25 8.27
N ILE A 25 -3.77 -2.10 7.54
CA ILE A 25 -3.33 -3.48 7.28
C ILE A 25 -2.06 -3.51 6.43
N ALA A 26 -1.91 -2.62 5.46
CA ALA A 26 -0.68 -2.51 4.67
C ALA A 26 0.53 -2.18 5.55
N ILE A 27 0.37 -1.34 6.57
CA ILE A 27 1.43 -1.08 7.56
C ILE A 27 1.78 -2.37 8.33
N ILE A 28 0.78 -3.13 8.78
CA ILE A 28 0.99 -4.42 9.48
C ILE A 28 1.70 -5.42 8.56
N ILE A 29 1.29 -5.53 7.30
CA ILE A 29 1.93 -6.39 6.30
C ILE A 29 3.40 -5.96 6.11
N GLY A 30 3.66 -4.67 5.92
CA GLY A 30 4.99 -4.13 5.73
C GLY A 30 5.92 -4.33 6.92
N THR A 31 5.39 -4.23 8.15
CA THR A 31 6.19 -4.28 9.39
C THR A 31 6.30 -5.66 10.02
N ILE A 32 5.32 -6.54 9.84
CA ILE A 32 5.27 -7.87 10.47
C ILE A 32 5.38 -8.97 9.43
N LEU A 33 4.54 -8.93 8.39
CA LEU A 33 4.45 -10.03 7.43
C LEU A 33 5.68 -10.09 6.52
N VAL A 34 6.17 -8.94 6.03
CA VAL A 34 7.40 -8.88 5.22
C VAL A 34 8.58 -9.55 5.95
N PRO A 35 8.99 -9.14 7.17
CA PRO A 35 10.12 -9.77 7.85
C PRO A 35 9.89 -11.26 8.15
N MET A 36 8.65 -11.66 8.46
CA MET A 36 8.29 -13.05 8.72
C MET A 36 8.44 -13.94 7.47
N LEU A 37 8.16 -13.41 6.28
CA LEU A 37 8.25 -14.12 5.00
C LEU A 37 9.61 -13.95 4.29
N LEU A 38 10.56 -13.22 4.88
CA LEU A 38 11.91 -13.08 4.32
C LEU A 38 12.61 -14.40 3.98
N PRO A 39 12.59 -15.46 4.81
CA PRO A 39 13.33 -16.69 4.50
C PRO A 39 12.75 -17.47 3.31
N ILE A 40 11.51 -17.20 2.92
CA ILE A 40 10.77 -17.98 1.92
C ILE A 40 10.86 -17.34 0.52
N LEU A 41 10.95 -16.01 0.44
CA LEU A 41 10.92 -15.30 -0.84
C LEU A 41 12.30 -15.30 -1.53
N PRO A 42 12.40 -15.73 -2.81
CA PRO A 42 13.68 -15.97 -3.51
C PRO A 42 14.41 -14.70 -3.95
N PHE A 43 13.83 -13.52 -3.72
CA PHE A 43 14.41 -12.24 -4.14
C PHE A 43 15.52 -11.77 -3.19
N ARG A 44 16.59 -11.22 -3.75
CA ARG A 44 17.68 -10.60 -2.96
C ARG A 44 17.28 -9.23 -2.40
N ALA A 45 16.52 -8.45 -3.17
CA ALA A 45 16.06 -7.12 -2.77
C ALA A 45 14.81 -7.22 -1.89
N PHE A 46 14.84 -6.57 -0.73
CA PHE A 46 13.72 -6.47 0.20
C PHE A 46 12.56 -5.66 -0.37
N SER A 47 12.86 -4.58 -1.10
CA SER A 47 11.87 -3.79 -1.83
C SER A 47 11.03 -4.64 -2.78
N MET A 48 11.63 -5.61 -3.47
CA MET A 48 10.91 -6.54 -4.36
C MET A 48 10.01 -7.50 -3.58
N LYS A 49 10.41 -7.93 -2.38
CA LYS A 49 9.56 -8.74 -1.49
C LYS A 49 8.34 -7.94 -1.04
N GLY A 50 8.57 -6.68 -0.67
CA GLY A 50 7.50 -5.73 -0.34
C GLY A 50 6.57 -5.47 -1.53
N LEU A 51 7.10 -5.37 -2.75
CA LEU A 51 6.30 -5.22 -3.96
C LEU A 51 5.36 -6.41 -4.16
N VAL A 52 5.88 -7.64 -4.04
CA VAL A 52 5.06 -8.86 -4.19
C VAL A 52 3.93 -8.89 -3.17
N LEU A 53 4.22 -8.66 -1.89
CA LEU A 53 3.18 -8.62 -0.85
C LEU A 53 2.22 -7.44 -1.03
N GLY A 54 2.72 -6.31 -1.53
CA GLY A 54 1.91 -5.14 -1.89
C GLY A 54 0.90 -5.42 -2.99
N VAL A 55 1.33 -6.07 -4.07
CA VAL A 55 0.45 -6.48 -5.17
C VAL A 55 -0.57 -7.51 -4.69
N ILE A 56 -0.14 -8.52 -3.93
CA ILE A 56 -1.06 -9.52 -3.35
C ILE A 56 -2.12 -8.83 -2.48
N TRP A 57 -1.70 -7.93 -1.60
CA TRP A 57 -2.64 -7.19 -0.75
C TRP A 57 -3.59 -6.32 -1.57
N SER A 58 -3.09 -5.65 -2.60
CA SER A 58 -3.92 -4.84 -3.51
C SER A 58 -4.98 -5.68 -4.22
N VAL A 59 -4.63 -6.88 -4.70
CA VAL A 59 -5.59 -7.82 -5.31
C VAL A 59 -6.66 -8.26 -4.30
N VAL A 60 -6.26 -8.53 -3.05
CA VAL A 60 -7.22 -8.85 -1.98
C VAL A 60 -8.16 -7.67 -1.72
N VAL A 61 -7.64 -6.45 -1.58
CA VAL A 61 -8.47 -5.26 -1.34
C VAL A 61 -9.46 -5.02 -2.47
N ILE A 62 -9.03 -5.15 -3.73
CA ILE A 62 -9.92 -5.03 -4.90
C ILE A 62 -10.99 -6.13 -4.90
N LYS A 63 -10.61 -7.38 -4.62
CA LYS A 63 -11.56 -8.51 -4.57
C LYS A 63 -12.61 -8.32 -3.48
N TYR A 64 -12.25 -7.69 -2.37
CA TYR A 64 -13.13 -7.39 -1.24
C TYR A 64 -13.49 -5.90 -1.18
N SER A 65 -13.58 -5.21 -2.32
CA SER A 65 -13.86 -3.76 -2.41
C SER A 65 -15.13 -3.36 -1.65
N ASN A 66 -16.17 -4.19 -1.70
CA ASN A 66 -17.42 -4.00 -0.97
C ASN A 66 -17.26 -3.97 0.57
N VAL A 67 -16.26 -4.67 1.11
CA VAL A 67 -15.98 -4.71 2.56
C VAL A 67 -15.28 -3.41 2.99
N PHE A 68 -14.40 -2.89 2.13
CA PHE A 68 -13.60 -1.70 2.39
C PHE A 68 -14.23 -0.41 1.86
N TYR A 69 -15.44 -0.47 1.29
CA TYR A 69 -16.15 0.68 0.71
C TYR A 69 -15.31 1.38 -0.36
N TYR A 70 -14.62 0.58 -1.19
CA TYR A 70 -13.92 1.07 -2.37
C TYR A 70 -14.91 1.15 -3.53
N ASP A 71 -14.91 2.28 -4.23
CA ASP A 71 -15.69 2.44 -5.45
C ASP A 71 -15.17 1.50 -6.55
N ASN A 72 -16.07 1.02 -7.40
CA ASN A 72 -15.73 0.17 -8.54
C ASN A 72 -15.03 0.94 -9.69
N ASN A 73 -14.56 2.16 -9.45
CA ASN A 73 -13.81 2.94 -10.42
C ASN A 73 -12.41 2.32 -10.62
N ILE A 74 -12.10 1.94 -11.86
CA ILE A 74 -10.82 1.34 -12.24
C ILE A 74 -9.63 2.25 -11.88
N VAL A 75 -9.80 3.57 -12.01
CA VAL A 75 -8.75 4.58 -11.72
C VAL A 75 -8.46 4.61 -10.22
N LEU A 76 -9.49 4.58 -9.38
CA LEU A 76 -9.34 4.51 -7.92
C LEU A 76 -8.70 3.18 -7.49
N ASN A 77 -9.06 2.07 -8.12
CA ASN A 77 -8.45 0.77 -7.82
C ASN A 77 -6.95 0.73 -8.16
N ILE A 78 -6.55 1.30 -9.30
CA ILE A 78 -5.14 1.42 -9.69
C ILE A 78 -4.40 2.35 -8.72
N SER A 79 -5.00 3.50 -8.40
CA SER A 79 -4.47 4.44 -7.41
C SER A 79 -4.19 3.77 -6.06
N ASN A 80 -5.20 3.14 -5.47
CA ASN A 80 -5.07 2.47 -4.18
C ASN A 80 -4.02 1.34 -4.25
N SER A 81 -3.96 0.60 -5.36
CA SER A 81 -2.96 -0.46 -5.53
C SER A 81 -1.53 0.08 -5.53
N LEU A 82 -1.29 1.21 -6.21
CA LEU A 82 0.01 1.89 -6.22
C LEU A 82 0.38 2.37 -4.82
N LEU A 83 -0.56 2.97 -4.09
CA LEU A 83 -0.32 3.48 -2.74
C LEU A 83 -0.04 2.35 -1.74
N LEU A 84 -0.89 1.32 -1.69
CA LEU A 84 -0.72 0.15 -0.81
C LEU A 84 0.60 -0.57 -1.08
N THR A 85 0.93 -0.78 -2.36
CA THR A 85 2.19 -1.42 -2.78
C THR A 85 3.39 -0.56 -2.41
N SER A 86 3.29 0.76 -2.57
CA SER A 86 4.37 1.69 -2.22
C SER A 86 4.64 1.70 -0.72
N ILE A 87 3.58 1.72 0.11
CA ILE A 87 3.70 1.67 1.58
C ILE A 87 4.39 0.37 2.02
N ILE A 88 3.93 -0.78 1.54
CA ILE A 88 4.49 -2.08 1.92
C ILE A 88 5.94 -2.20 1.43
N SER A 89 6.24 -1.76 0.21
CA SER A 89 7.59 -1.78 -0.35
C SER A 89 8.56 -0.86 0.38
N PHE A 90 8.08 0.33 0.80
CA PHE A 90 8.87 1.25 1.59
C PHE A 90 9.16 0.69 2.99
N LEU A 91 8.15 0.11 3.65
CA LEU A 91 8.34 -0.52 4.96
C LEU A 91 9.26 -1.74 4.87
N ALA A 92 9.20 -2.50 3.78
CA ALA A 92 10.10 -3.61 3.52
C ALA A 92 11.58 -3.18 3.44
N LEU A 93 11.85 -2.00 2.85
CA LEU A 93 13.21 -1.45 2.78
C LEU A 93 13.81 -1.18 4.15
N ASN A 94 13.02 -0.89 5.18
CA ASN A 94 13.54 -0.65 6.53
C ASN A 94 14.20 -1.90 7.15
N PHE A 95 13.98 -3.09 6.56
CA PHE A 95 14.64 -4.33 6.97
C PHE A 95 15.94 -4.61 6.18
N THR A 96 16.26 -3.80 5.16
CA THR A 96 17.59 -3.82 4.52
C THR A 96 18.61 -3.27 5.51
N GLY A 97 19.48 -4.13 6.06
CA GLY A 97 20.50 -3.75 7.04
C GLY A 97 20.29 -4.21 8.48
N SER A 98 19.11 -4.75 8.83
CA SER A 98 18.89 -5.42 10.13
C SER A 98 19.06 -6.95 10.06
N THR A 99 19.30 -7.48 8.85
CA THR A 99 19.47 -8.91 8.60
C THR A 99 20.90 -9.23 8.18
N THR A 100 21.36 -10.43 8.50
CA THR A 100 22.71 -10.94 8.16
C THR A 100 22.94 -11.11 6.65
N PHE A 101 21.94 -10.80 5.82
CA PHE A 101 21.94 -11.03 4.38
C PHE A 101 22.51 -9.87 3.55
N THR A 102 22.78 -8.69 4.13
CA THR A 102 23.20 -7.49 3.38
C THR A 102 24.45 -6.80 3.95
N SER A 103 25.39 -6.45 3.07
CA SER A 103 26.50 -5.53 3.39
C SER A 103 26.04 -4.07 3.29
N LEU A 104 26.77 -3.14 3.95
CA LEU A 104 26.48 -1.71 3.92
C LEU A 104 26.40 -1.15 2.48
N SER A 105 27.26 -1.63 1.57
CA SER A 105 27.25 -1.27 0.16
C SER A 105 26.05 -1.84 -0.60
N GLY A 106 25.59 -3.04 -0.23
CA GLY A 106 24.38 -3.65 -0.78
C GLY A 106 23.12 -2.87 -0.42
N VAL A 107 22.96 -2.51 0.86
CA VAL A 107 21.84 -1.69 1.34
C VAL A 107 21.80 -0.34 0.61
N LYS A 108 22.93 0.38 0.58
CA LYS A 108 23.00 1.69 -0.11
C LYS A 108 22.57 1.60 -1.58
N LYS A 109 23.01 0.55 -2.29
CA LYS A 109 22.63 0.33 -3.69
C LYS A 109 21.14 0.07 -3.84
N GLU A 110 20.57 -0.77 -2.98
CA GLU A 110 19.14 -1.09 -3.03
C GLU A 110 18.29 0.15 -2.73
N THR A 111 18.57 0.87 -1.64
CA THR A 111 17.81 2.05 -1.24
C THR A 111 17.87 3.15 -2.31
N LEU A 112 19.04 3.40 -2.91
CA LEU A 112 19.20 4.42 -3.95
C LEU A 112 18.37 4.15 -5.21
N ILE A 113 18.13 2.88 -5.53
CA ILE A 113 17.33 2.50 -6.71
C ILE A 113 15.85 2.43 -6.33
N ALA A 114 15.53 1.82 -5.19
CA ALA A 114 14.15 1.51 -4.81
C ALA A 114 13.36 2.74 -4.35
N VAL A 115 13.97 3.64 -3.56
CA VAL A 115 13.25 4.79 -3.00
C VAL A 115 12.68 5.72 -4.09
N PRO A 116 13.43 6.11 -5.14
CA PRO A 116 12.86 6.93 -6.22
C PRO A 116 11.71 6.24 -6.96
N VAL A 117 11.81 4.93 -7.20
CA VAL A 117 10.74 4.15 -7.86
C VAL A 117 9.49 4.08 -6.99
N ILE A 118 9.65 3.84 -5.69
CA ILE A 118 8.53 3.82 -4.74
C ILE A 118 7.89 5.21 -4.61
N ALA A 119 8.71 6.27 -4.53
CA ALA A 119 8.23 7.64 -4.44
C ALA A 119 7.45 8.07 -5.68
N THR A 120 7.95 7.76 -6.88
CA THR A 120 7.24 8.04 -8.13
C THR A 120 5.93 7.25 -8.24
N SER A 121 5.94 5.97 -7.86
CA SER A 121 4.73 5.14 -7.78
C SER A 121 3.69 5.73 -6.81
N ALA A 122 4.12 6.14 -5.62
CA ALA A 122 3.24 6.77 -4.62
C ALA A 122 2.66 8.10 -5.15
N LEU A 123 3.49 8.94 -5.78
CA LEU A 123 3.05 10.20 -6.38
C LEU A 123 2.01 9.98 -7.47
N VAL A 124 2.25 9.05 -8.39
CA VAL A 124 1.28 8.68 -9.42
C VAL A 124 -0.01 8.16 -8.79
N GLY A 125 0.09 7.33 -7.75
CA GLY A 125 -1.06 6.87 -6.97
C GLY A 125 -1.90 8.03 -6.43
N VAL A 126 -1.28 9.00 -5.74
CA VAL A 126 -2.00 10.19 -5.21
C VAL A 126 -2.68 10.98 -6.33
N VAL A 127 -1.98 11.22 -7.45
CA VAL A 127 -2.54 11.96 -8.60
C VAL A 127 -3.76 11.22 -9.18
N LEU A 128 -3.66 9.90 -9.36
CA LEU A 128 -4.78 9.08 -9.84
C LEU A 128 -5.93 9.04 -8.84
N MET A 129 -5.65 9.06 -7.52
CA MET A 129 -6.69 9.13 -6.49
C MET A 129 -7.52 10.39 -6.65
N ILE A 130 -6.84 11.53 -6.81
CA ILE A 130 -7.48 12.84 -6.97
C ILE A 130 -8.32 12.83 -8.25
N ILE A 131 -7.74 12.44 -9.39
CA ILE A 131 -8.44 12.39 -10.68
C ILE A 131 -9.62 11.43 -10.64
N GLY A 132 -9.45 10.25 -10.04
CA GLY A 132 -10.47 9.22 -9.94
C GLY A 132 -11.68 9.62 -9.10
N ASN A 133 -11.53 10.57 -8.17
CA ASN A 133 -12.66 11.13 -7.42
C ASN A 133 -13.53 12.10 -8.24
N PHE A 134 -13.02 12.59 -9.38
CA PHE A 134 -13.76 13.47 -10.30
C PHE A 134 -14.35 12.72 -11.51
N LEU A 135 -14.04 11.43 -11.67
CA LEU A 135 -14.50 10.56 -12.75
C LEU A 135 -15.60 9.61 -12.25
#